data_AF-A0A4V2A669-F1
#
_entry.id   AF-A0A4V2A669-F1
#
_cell.length_a   1.000
_cell.length_b   1.000
_cell.length_c   1.000
_cell.angle_alpha   90.00
_cell.angle_beta   90.00
_cell.angle_gamma   90.00
#
_symmetry.space_group_name_H-M   'P 1'
#
loop_
_entity.id
_entity.type
_entity.pdbx_description
1 polymer ?
#
loop_
_entity_poly.entity_id
_entity_poly.type
_entity_poly.pdbx_seq_one_letter_code
_entity_poly.pdbx_strand_id
1 'polypeptide(L)'
;MRSIKTSIHPRKIIFGLFLLLGFTGSSFNAVAQQLLKLHYDKPAQNWNEALPLGNGRLGLMAFGNPEREHLQLNEETVWAGEPGNNVPVNTSSQINEIRNLLFQGKNQQAQNLSNQTFPRQAPADLNAVLFLIGVQELGTGPKRFSKEAKQDLMHIAVCRVLSLDGYYTFDGLDKDGWPRWTLVKPIPHGDLLAQENFLKKHVIQYFESILV
;
A
#
# COMPACT_ATOMS: atom_id res chain seq x y z
N MET A 1 20.48 0.76 11.25
CA MET A 1 19.79 0.83 12.56
C MET A 1 20.48 1.90 13.41
N ARG A 2 20.02 3.15 13.36
CA ARG A 2 20.63 4.24 14.14
C ARG A 2 20.01 4.27 15.54
N SER A 3 20.88 4.33 16.54
CA SER A 3 20.57 4.28 17.97
C SER A 3 19.59 5.38 18.39
N ILE A 4 18.56 4.98 19.15
CA ILE A 4 17.63 5.87 19.85
C ILE A 4 18.45 6.73 20.82
N LYS A 5 18.74 7.97 20.44
CA LYS A 5 19.38 8.92 21.35
C LYS A 5 18.30 9.57 22.22
N THR A 6 18.20 9.13 23.46
CA THR A 6 17.43 9.80 24.51
C THR A 6 18.17 11.09 24.92
N SER A 7 17.83 12.21 24.28
CA SER A 7 18.40 13.51 24.63
C SER A 7 17.63 14.14 25.80
N ILE A 8 18.23 14.12 26.99
CA ILE A 8 17.76 14.85 28.17
C ILE A 8 18.53 16.17 28.21
N HIS A 9 17.85 17.30 27.98
CA HIS A 9 18.42 18.64 28.20
C HIS A 9 17.85 19.21 29.51
N PRO A 10 18.61 19.22 30.62
CA PRO A 10 18.16 19.89 31.84
C PRO A 10 18.32 21.40 31.66
N ARG A 11 17.20 22.14 31.66
CA ARG A 11 17.21 23.60 31.80
C ARG A 11 17.74 23.94 33.19
N LYS A 12 18.92 24.56 33.27
CA LYS A 12 19.47 25.09 34.52
C LYS A 12 18.61 26.26 34.99
N ILE A 13 17.76 26.02 35.99
CA ILE A 13 17.06 27.08 36.73
C ILE A 13 18.04 27.61 37.77
N ILE A 14 18.44 28.87 37.63
CA ILE A 14 19.25 29.59 38.62
C ILE A 14 18.30 29.97 39.77
N PHE A 15 18.42 29.31 40.91
CA PHE A 15 17.71 29.69 42.13
C PHE A 15 18.65 30.49 43.03
N GLY A 16 18.32 31.75 43.26
CA GLY A 16 19.00 32.63 44.20
C GLY A 16 18.83 32.15 45.64
N LEU A 17 19.92 32.21 46.39
CA LEU A 17 20.06 31.87 47.79
C LEU A 17 19.20 32.79 48.67
N PHE A 18 18.19 32.26 49.35
CA PHE A 18 17.55 32.92 50.51
C PHE A 18 17.28 31.90 51.62
N LEU A 19 17.55 32.34 52.85
CA LEU A 19 17.86 31.54 54.04
C LEU A 19 16.60 31.24 54.88
N LEU A 20 16.44 29.96 55.27
CA LEU A 20 15.81 29.37 56.47
C LEU A 20 14.47 29.93 57.03
N LEU A 21 13.41 29.12 56.97
CA LEU A 21 12.56 28.78 58.14
C LEU A 21 11.70 27.53 57.85
N GLY A 22 11.60 26.66 58.86
CA GLY A 22 11.15 25.29 58.75
C GLY A 22 9.69 25.11 58.34
N PHE A 23 9.48 24.24 57.36
CA PHE A 23 8.22 23.55 57.12
C PHE A 23 8.57 22.11 56.77
N THR A 24 8.22 21.16 57.63
CA THR A 24 8.26 19.72 57.34
C THR A 24 7.22 19.43 56.26
N GLY A 25 7.57 19.75 55.01
CA GLY A 25 6.78 19.40 53.84
C GLY A 25 7.03 17.93 53.52
N SER A 26 6.02 17.11 53.75
CA SER A 26 5.93 15.77 53.16
C SER A 26 6.27 15.88 51.67
N SER A 27 7.40 15.29 51.28
CA SER A 27 7.80 15.24 49.87
C SER A 27 6.82 14.32 49.15
N PHE A 28 5.80 14.91 48.54
CA PHE A 28 5.03 14.23 47.51
C PHE A 28 6.02 13.94 46.37
N ASN A 29 6.52 12.71 46.32
CA ASN A 29 7.17 12.20 45.12
C ASN A 29 6.09 12.10 44.04
N ALA A 30 5.87 13.21 43.32
CA ALA A 30 5.21 13.15 42.05
C ALA A 30 6.10 12.28 41.15
N VAL A 31 5.67 11.05 40.89
CA VAL A 31 6.26 10.24 39.82
C VAL A 31 5.93 10.99 38.53
N ALA A 32 6.83 11.89 38.13
CA ALA A 32 6.75 12.55 36.86
C ALA A 32 6.74 11.46 35.79
N GLN A 33 5.61 11.31 35.10
CA GLN A 33 5.46 10.34 34.03
C GLN A 33 6.61 10.57 33.05
N GLN A 34 7.51 9.59 32.96
CA GLN A 34 8.67 9.73 32.08
C GLN A 34 8.16 9.91 30.67
N LEU A 35 8.49 11.07 30.11
CA LEU A 35 7.94 11.55 28.86
C LEU A 35 8.50 10.71 27.70
N LEU A 36 7.81 9.62 27.35
CA LEU A 36 8.18 8.76 26.23
C LEU A 36 7.90 9.50 24.93
N LYS A 37 8.95 10.08 24.34
CA LYS A 37 8.88 10.85 23.10
C LYS A 37 9.83 10.28 22.07
N LEU A 38 9.30 10.12 20.86
CA LEU A 38 10.09 9.97 19.65
C LEU A 38 10.32 11.38 19.08
N HIS A 39 11.58 11.74 18.85
CA HIS A 39 11.97 13.07 18.37
C HIS A 39 13.13 12.94 17.39
N TYR A 40 13.08 13.72 16.30
CA TYR A 40 14.05 13.71 15.21
C TYR A 40 14.38 15.15 14.82
N ASP A 41 15.63 15.39 14.43
CA ASP A 41 16.14 16.72 14.05
C ASP A 41 16.14 16.96 12.53
N LYS A 42 15.58 16.03 11.76
CA LYS A 42 15.51 16.05 10.29
C LYS A 42 14.18 15.47 9.80
N PRO A 43 13.68 15.94 8.64
CA PRO A 43 12.50 15.34 8.01
C PRO A 43 12.80 13.92 7.52
N ALA A 44 11.76 13.07 7.53
CA ALA A 44 11.82 11.70 7.03
C ALA A 44 12.11 11.67 5.53
N GLN A 45 13.08 10.85 5.11
CA GLN A 45 13.43 10.68 3.69
C GLN A 45 12.63 9.55 3.02
N ASN A 46 12.16 8.59 3.81
CA ASN A 46 11.38 7.45 3.34
C ASN A 46 10.31 7.06 4.38
N TRP A 47 9.41 6.17 3.97
CA TRP A 47 8.26 5.76 4.78
C TRP A 47 8.62 5.19 6.15
N ASN A 48 9.74 4.47 6.29
CA ASN A 48 10.15 3.85 7.56
C ASN A 48 10.59 4.86 8.63
N GLU A 49 10.83 6.11 8.23
CA GLU A 49 11.25 7.21 9.12
C GLU A 49 10.08 8.15 9.48
N ALA A 50 8.98 8.08 8.74
CA ALA A 50 7.80 8.91 8.98
C ALA A 50 7.07 8.47 10.25
N LEU A 51 6.38 9.42 10.90
CA LEU A 51 5.75 9.17 12.20
C LEU A 51 4.28 8.75 12.05
N PRO A 52 3.89 7.57 12.56
CA PRO A 52 2.51 7.14 12.53
C PRO A 52 1.68 7.88 13.57
N LEU A 53 0.53 8.40 13.15
CA LEU A 53 -0.51 8.94 14.00
C LEU A 53 -1.83 8.29 13.61
N GLY A 54 -2.74 8.06 14.56
CA GLY A 54 -4.04 7.49 14.24
C GLY A 54 -5.00 7.43 15.42
N ASN A 55 -6.28 7.23 15.10
CA ASN A 55 -7.38 7.15 16.07
C ASN A 55 -8.11 5.81 16.04
N GLY A 56 -7.47 4.76 15.50
CA GLY A 56 -8.07 3.44 15.28
C GLY A 56 -8.66 3.28 13.88
N ARG A 57 -9.41 4.27 13.38
CA ARG A 57 -10.04 4.22 12.05
C ARG A 57 -9.20 4.89 10.95
N LEU A 58 -8.71 6.09 11.24
CA LEU A 58 -7.83 6.85 10.36
C LEU A 58 -6.40 6.74 10.87
N GLY A 59 -5.48 6.52 9.93
CA GLY A 59 -4.04 6.58 10.15
C GLY A 59 -3.40 7.59 9.22
N LEU A 60 -2.28 8.18 9.65
CA LEU A 60 -1.43 8.97 8.80
C LEU A 60 0.04 8.76 9.14
N MET A 61 0.90 8.92 8.14
CA MET A 61 2.35 9.00 8.29
C MET A 61 2.79 10.44 7.99
N ALA A 62 3.40 11.10 8.98
CA ALA A 62 3.90 12.47 8.84
C ALA A 62 5.41 12.49 8.57
N PHE A 63 5.83 13.22 7.54
CA PHE A 63 7.23 13.24 7.10
C PHE A 63 8.02 14.44 7.65
N GLY A 64 7.38 15.55 7.99
CA GLY A 64 7.97 16.65 8.74
C GLY A 64 8.83 17.62 7.91
N ASN A 65 8.64 17.67 6.59
CA ASN A 65 9.42 18.56 5.73
C ASN A 65 8.86 20.00 5.76
N PRO A 66 9.67 21.00 6.19
CA PRO A 66 9.20 22.38 6.38
C PRO A 66 8.91 23.13 5.08
N GLU A 67 9.53 22.76 3.97
CA GLU A 67 9.28 23.39 2.66
C GLU A 67 8.02 22.81 2.00
N ARG A 68 7.86 21.49 2.09
CA ARG A 68 6.71 20.77 1.54
C ARG A 68 6.42 19.52 2.34
N GLU A 69 5.37 19.58 3.15
CA GLU A 69 4.93 18.44 3.96
C GLU A 69 4.30 17.34 3.10
N HIS A 70 4.51 16.09 3.50
CA HIS A 70 3.85 14.91 2.93
C HIS A 70 3.15 14.16 4.05
N LEU A 71 1.82 14.07 3.97
CA LEU A 71 1.00 13.26 4.86
C LEU A 71 0.40 12.12 4.06
N GLN A 72 0.89 10.90 4.29
CA GLN A 72 0.27 9.71 3.71
C GLN A 72 -0.88 9.26 4.60
N LEU A 73 -2.05 9.00 4.02
CA LEU A 73 -3.27 8.67 4.76
C LEU A 73 -3.67 7.20 4.55
N ASN A 74 -4.22 6.60 5.60
CA ASN A 74 -4.85 5.29 5.59
C ASN A 74 -6.23 5.36 6.26
N GLU A 75 -7.17 4.57 5.76
CA GLU A 75 -8.49 4.38 6.35
C GLU A 75 -8.74 2.87 6.44
N GLU A 76 -9.18 2.39 7.60
CA GLU A 76 -9.20 0.96 7.92
C GLU A 76 -10.09 0.10 7.02
N THR A 77 -11.07 0.69 6.33
CA THR A 77 -12.07 -0.02 5.52
C THR A 77 -11.75 0.00 4.03
N VAL A 78 -10.70 0.70 3.61
CA VAL A 78 -10.29 0.77 2.20
C VAL A 78 -9.51 -0.49 1.83
N TRP A 79 -10.24 -1.51 1.37
CA TRP A 79 -9.70 -2.76 0.86
C TRP A 79 -10.07 -2.97 -0.60
N ALA A 80 -9.21 -3.69 -1.33
CA ALA A 80 -9.53 -4.16 -2.67
C ALA A 80 -10.44 -5.41 -2.59
N GLY A 81 -11.38 -5.51 -3.52
CA GLY A 81 -12.33 -6.62 -3.61
C GLY A 81 -13.78 -6.16 -3.57
N GLU A 82 -14.69 -7.12 -3.61
CA GLU A 82 -16.12 -6.90 -3.46
C GLU A 82 -16.67 -7.85 -2.38
N PRO A 83 -17.85 -7.56 -1.80
CA PRO A 83 -18.51 -8.51 -0.93
C PRO A 83 -18.66 -9.86 -1.63
N GLY A 84 -18.02 -10.89 -1.09
CA GLY A 84 -17.92 -12.18 -1.73
C GLY A 84 -17.50 -13.26 -0.75
N ASN A 85 -17.66 -14.51 -1.17
CA ASN A 85 -17.22 -15.66 -0.40
C ASN A 85 -16.07 -16.35 -1.15
N ASN A 86 -14.93 -16.50 -0.47
CA ASN A 86 -13.76 -17.16 -1.04
C ASN A 86 -13.84 -18.70 -0.94
N VAL A 87 -14.98 -19.26 -0.52
CA VAL A 87 -15.23 -20.70 -0.49
C VAL A 87 -15.69 -21.16 -1.87
N PRO A 88 -14.94 -22.05 -2.57
CA PRO A 88 -15.39 -22.62 -3.83
C PRO A 88 -16.66 -23.45 -3.64
N VAL A 89 -17.56 -23.38 -4.61
CA VAL A 89 -18.86 -24.06 -4.58
C VAL A 89 -18.67 -25.58 -4.64
N ASN A 90 -19.51 -26.34 -3.93
CA ASN A 90 -19.55 -27.82 -3.94
C ASN A 90 -18.29 -28.55 -3.44
N THR A 91 -17.54 -27.96 -2.51
CA THR A 91 -16.28 -28.55 -1.99
C THR A 91 -16.43 -29.59 -0.88
N SER A 92 -17.65 -29.82 -0.38
CA SER A 92 -17.90 -30.69 0.79
C SER A 92 -17.44 -32.15 0.59
N SER A 93 -17.68 -32.73 -0.60
CA SER A 93 -17.27 -34.10 -0.92
C SER A 93 -15.74 -34.26 -0.92
N GLN A 94 -15.03 -33.30 -1.52
CA GLN A 94 -13.57 -33.31 -1.59
C GLN A 94 -12.94 -33.13 -0.21
N ILE A 95 -13.54 -32.34 0.68
CA ILE A 95 -13.08 -32.21 2.07
C ILE A 95 -13.13 -33.56 2.79
N ASN A 96 -14.19 -34.35 2.59
CA ASN A 96 -14.29 -35.68 3.21
C ASN A 96 -13.24 -36.64 2.65
N GLU A 97 -12.96 -36.58 1.36
CA GLU A 97 -11.90 -37.37 0.74
C GLU A 97 -10.50 -36.98 1.24
N ILE A 98 -10.23 -35.68 1.36
CA ILE A 98 -8.98 -35.16 1.95
C ILE A 98 -8.82 -35.69 3.39
N ARG A 99 -9.87 -35.63 4.23
CA ARG A 99 -9.83 -36.18 5.59
C ARG A 99 -9.51 -37.68 5.60
N ASN A 100 -10.13 -38.45 4.72
CA ASN A 100 -9.87 -39.89 4.61
C ASN A 100 -8.42 -40.17 4.21
N LEU A 101 -7.86 -39.41 3.25
CA LEU A 101 -6.45 -39.54 2.85
C LEU A 101 -5.50 -39.22 4.01
N LEU A 102 -5.81 -38.21 4.83
CA LEU A 102 -5.04 -37.88 6.04
C LEU A 102 -5.11 -39.01 7.08
N PHE A 103 -6.29 -39.58 7.33
CA PHE A 103 -6.45 -40.71 8.27
C PHE A 103 -5.73 -41.98 7.79
N GLN A 104 -5.53 -42.14 6.48
CA GLN A 104 -4.75 -43.22 5.88
C GLN A 104 -3.24 -42.93 5.84
N GLY A 105 -2.78 -41.77 6.33
CA GLY A 105 -1.37 -41.35 6.29
C GLY A 105 -0.87 -40.93 4.91
N LYS A 106 -1.76 -40.76 3.91
CA LYS A 106 -1.42 -40.41 2.52
C LYS A 106 -1.30 -38.90 2.33
N ASN A 107 -0.37 -38.28 3.07
CA ASN A 107 -0.23 -36.83 3.16
C ASN A 107 -0.01 -36.13 1.80
N GLN A 108 0.81 -36.71 0.91
CA GLN A 108 1.07 -36.12 -0.41
C GLN A 108 -0.19 -36.09 -1.28
N GLN A 109 -1.00 -37.15 -1.25
CA GLN A 109 -2.25 -37.23 -2.02
C GLN A 109 -3.29 -36.26 -1.46
N ALA A 110 -3.40 -36.17 -0.12
CA ALA A 110 -4.26 -35.20 0.54
C ALA A 110 -3.88 -33.75 0.18
N GLN A 111 -2.58 -33.43 0.16
CA GLN A 111 -2.10 -32.11 -0.24
C GLN A 111 -2.40 -31.79 -1.71
N ASN A 112 -2.18 -32.75 -2.61
CA ASN A 112 -2.46 -32.56 -4.03
C ASN A 112 -3.95 -32.30 -4.27
N LEU A 113 -4.84 -33.10 -3.66
CA LEU A 113 -6.28 -32.92 -3.74
C LEU A 113 -6.74 -31.60 -3.10
N SER A 114 -6.11 -31.21 -1.98
CA SER A 114 -6.36 -29.91 -1.33
C SER A 114 -6.00 -28.73 -2.25
N ASN A 115 -4.85 -28.78 -2.93
CA ASN A 115 -4.44 -27.73 -3.87
C ASN A 115 -5.36 -27.62 -5.09
N GLN A 116 -5.92 -28.74 -5.55
CA GLN A 116 -6.92 -28.77 -6.63
C GLN A 116 -8.29 -28.22 -6.16
N THR A 117 -8.68 -28.55 -4.93
CA THR A 117 -9.97 -28.15 -4.35
C THR A 117 -10.00 -26.68 -3.94
N PHE A 118 -8.86 -26.17 -3.44
CA PHE A 118 -8.69 -24.79 -2.98
C PHE A 118 -7.51 -24.14 -3.71
N PRO A 119 -7.65 -23.87 -5.02
CA PRO A 119 -6.58 -23.24 -5.77
C PRO A 119 -6.34 -21.83 -5.23
N ARG A 120 -5.17 -21.59 -4.64
CA ARG A 120 -4.67 -20.24 -4.36
C ARG A 120 -4.12 -19.63 -5.65
N GLN A 121 -4.95 -19.50 -6.67
CA GLN A 121 -4.58 -18.71 -7.83
C GLN A 121 -5.16 -17.32 -7.61
N ALA A 122 -4.27 -16.35 -7.39
CA ALA A 122 -4.60 -15.00 -7.81
C ALA A 122 -5.00 -15.10 -9.29
N PRO A 123 -6.08 -14.45 -9.72
CA PRO A 123 -6.39 -14.43 -11.14
C PRO A 123 -5.11 -13.98 -11.87
N ALA A 124 -4.71 -14.75 -12.89
CA ALA A 124 -3.53 -14.43 -13.69
C ALA A 124 -3.71 -13.11 -14.48
N ASP A 125 -4.90 -12.52 -14.39
CA ASP A 125 -5.27 -11.35 -15.15
C ASP A 125 -4.55 -10.10 -14.68
N LEU A 126 -4.13 -9.31 -15.65
CA LEU A 126 -3.46 -8.03 -15.39
C LEU A 126 -4.47 -6.93 -15.06
N ASN A 127 -5.77 -7.23 -15.12
CA ASN A 127 -6.86 -6.26 -15.05
C ASN A 127 -6.81 -5.43 -13.76
N ALA A 128 -6.56 -6.06 -12.62
CA ALA A 128 -6.44 -5.34 -11.34
C ALA A 128 -5.25 -4.35 -11.35
N VAL A 129 -4.11 -4.79 -11.88
CA VAL A 129 -2.90 -3.96 -11.95
C VAL A 129 -3.07 -2.81 -12.94
N LEU A 130 -3.61 -3.09 -14.14
CA LEU A 130 -3.94 -2.08 -15.13
C LEU A 130 -4.95 -1.08 -14.56
N PHE A 131 -6.00 -1.55 -13.88
CA PHE A 131 -6.97 -0.65 -13.27
C PHE A 131 -6.32 0.30 -12.25
N LEU A 132 -5.44 -0.21 -11.38
CA LEU A 132 -4.72 0.63 -10.40
C LEU A 132 -3.81 1.66 -11.06
N ILE A 133 -3.08 1.26 -12.11
CA ILE A 133 -2.28 2.20 -12.93
C ILE A 133 -3.19 3.26 -13.55
N GLY A 134 -4.32 2.87 -14.11
CA GLY A 134 -5.28 3.79 -14.70
C GLY A 134 -5.79 4.83 -13.71
N VAL A 135 -6.14 4.41 -12.50
CA VAL A 135 -6.59 5.31 -11.41
C VAL A 135 -5.47 6.28 -11.00
N GLN A 136 -4.23 5.78 -10.91
CA GLN A 136 -3.06 6.59 -10.60
C GLN A 136 -2.83 7.67 -11.66
N GLU A 137 -2.86 7.30 -12.94
CA GLU A 137 -2.64 8.24 -14.05
C GLU A 137 -3.79 9.24 -14.21
N LEU A 138 -5.02 8.85 -13.87
CA LEU A 138 -6.14 9.79 -13.83
C LEU A 138 -6.01 10.79 -12.67
N GLY A 139 -5.27 10.47 -11.61
CA GLY A 139 -4.99 11.38 -10.49
C GLY A 139 -6.19 11.76 -9.62
N THR A 140 -7.33 11.06 -9.76
CA THR A 140 -8.57 11.39 -9.03
C THR A 140 -8.70 10.69 -7.68
N GLY A 141 -7.75 9.81 -7.33
CA GLY A 141 -7.76 9.03 -6.10
C GLY A 141 -8.88 7.97 -6.06
N PRO A 142 -9.11 7.34 -4.91
CA PRO A 142 -10.09 6.27 -4.77
C PRO A 142 -11.52 6.80 -4.88
N LYS A 143 -12.22 6.42 -5.95
CA LYS A 143 -13.64 6.70 -6.17
C LYS A 143 -14.36 5.45 -6.66
N ARG A 144 -15.69 5.44 -6.58
CA ARG A 144 -16.50 4.39 -7.21
C ARG A 144 -16.59 4.69 -8.70
N PHE A 145 -16.09 3.77 -9.52
CA PHE A 145 -16.17 3.82 -10.98
C PHE A 145 -17.26 2.86 -11.50
N SER A 146 -17.98 3.27 -12.54
CA SER A 146 -18.89 2.39 -13.27
C SER A 146 -18.12 1.27 -13.99
N LYS A 147 -18.82 0.27 -14.54
CA LYS A 147 -18.15 -0.83 -15.25
C LYS A 147 -17.41 -0.33 -16.49
N GLU A 148 -18.00 0.62 -17.19
CA GLU A 148 -17.47 1.27 -18.40
C GLU A 148 -16.23 2.11 -18.02
N ALA A 149 -16.34 2.93 -16.98
CA ALA A 149 -15.21 3.74 -16.51
C ALA A 149 -14.02 2.87 -16.05
N LYS A 150 -14.27 1.67 -15.51
CA LYS A 150 -13.18 0.71 -15.21
C LYS A 150 -12.48 0.23 -16.48
N GLN A 151 -13.23 -0.01 -17.57
CA GLN A 151 -12.64 -0.38 -18.87
C GLN A 151 -11.80 0.76 -19.45
N ASP A 152 -12.28 2.00 -19.34
CA ASP A 152 -11.54 3.18 -19.80
C ASP A 152 -10.26 3.41 -18.99
N LEU A 153 -10.30 3.18 -17.68
CA LEU A 153 -9.12 3.24 -16.81
C LEU A 153 -8.09 2.17 -17.17
N MET A 154 -8.53 0.93 -17.44
CA MET A 154 -7.64 -0.12 -17.93
C MET A 154 -7.03 0.25 -19.29
N HIS A 155 -7.80 0.90 -20.18
CA HIS A 155 -7.29 1.41 -21.45
C HIS A 155 -6.21 2.49 -21.27
N ILE A 156 -6.45 3.46 -20.38
CA ILE A 156 -5.46 4.48 -20.01
C ILE A 156 -4.17 3.83 -19.54
N ALA A 157 -4.28 2.81 -18.68
CA ALA A 157 -3.11 2.11 -18.18
C ALA A 157 -2.31 1.44 -19.30
N VAL A 158 -2.99 0.75 -20.23
CA VAL A 158 -2.33 0.14 -21.39
C VAL A 158 -1.62 1.21 -22.24
N CYS A 159 -2.29 2.32 -22.53
CA CYS A 159 -1.68 3.44 -23.27
C CYS A 159 -0.46 4.00 -22.55
N ARG A 160 -0.54 4.17 -21.21
CA ARG A 160 0.56 4.68 -20.40
C ARG A 160 1.75 3.74 -20.38
N VAL A 161 1.56 2.46 -20.07
CA VAL A 161 2.69 1.51 -19.96
C VAL A 161 3.36 1.30 -21.32
N LEU A 162 2.60 1.32 -22.41
CA LEU A 162 3.13 1.20 -23.77
C LEU A 162 3.75 2.51 -24.30
N SER A 163 3.41 3.66 -23.71
CA SER A 163 4.09 4.94 -24.03
C SER A 163 5.57 4.93 -23.65
N LEU A 164 5.97 4.12 -22.66
CA LEU A 164 7.38 3.99 -22.23
C LEU A 164 8.29 3.49 -23.35
N ASP A 165 7.79 2.58 -24.17
CA ASP A 165 8.50 2.03 -25.35
C ASP A 165 8.09 2.76 -26.66
N GLY A 166 7.41 3.91 -26.55
CA GLY A 166 7.08 4.79 -27.69
C GLY A 166 5.93 4.32 -28.58
N TYR A 167 5.08 3.38 -28.11
CA TYR A 167 3.91 2.98 -28.89
C TYR A 167 2.82 4.03 -28.90
N TYR A 168 2.65 4.75 -27.77
CA TYR A 168 1.68 5.80 -27.61
C TYR A 168 2.36 7.13 -27.25
N THR A 169 1.72 8.22 -27.66
CA THR A 169 2.08 9.59 -27.27
C THR A 169 0.92 10.26 -26.56
N PHE A 170 1.23 11.08 -25.56
CA PHE A 170 0.24 11.78 -24.74
C PHE A 170 -0.19 13.08 -25.43
N ASP A 171 -1.48 13.22 -25.72
CA ASP A 171 -2.05 14.36 -26.45
C ASP A 171 -2.74 15.40 -25.54
N GLY A 172 -2.61 15.23 -24.22
CA GLY A 172 -3.25 16.07 -23.21
C GLY A 172 -4.54 15.48 -22.66
N LEU A 173 -5.29 16.30 -21.93
CA LEU A 173 -6.57 15.92 -21.33
C LEU A 173 -7.73 16.28 -22.27
N ASP A 174 -8.84 15.57 -22.16
CA ASP A 174 -10.10 15.95 -22.79
C ASP A 174 -10.90 16.96 -21.92
N LYS A 175 -12.13 17.25 -22.34
CA LYS A 175 -13.02 18.20 -21.65
C LYS A 175 -13.46 17.71 -20.26
N ASP A 176 -13.46 16.40 -20.07
CA ASP A 176 -13.90 15.74 -18.84
C ASP A 176 -12.71 15.39 -17.92
N GLY A 177 -11.49 15.76 -18.33
CA GLY A 177 -10.26 15.56 -17.57
C GLY A 177 -9.59 14.19 -17.80
N TRP A 178 -10.00 13.43 -18.82
CA TRP A 178 -9.43 12.12 -19.13
C TRP A 178 -8.18 12.24 -20.05
N PRO A 179 -7.12 11.48 -19.78
CA PRO A 179 -5.94 11.37 -20.64
C PRO A 179 -6.26 10.90 -22.06
N ARG A 180 -5.84 11.64 -23.07
CA ARG A 180 -5.90 11.24 -24.48
C ARG A 180 -4.54 10.79 -24.99
N TRP A 181 -4.56 9.72 -25.78
CA TRP A 181 -3.36 9.08 -26.31
C TRP A 181 -3.55 8.76 -27.79
N THR A 182 -2.48 8.97 -28.57
CA THR A 182 -2.44 8.57 -29.99
C THR A 182 -1.43 7.45 -30.18
N LEU A 183 -1.86 6.42 -30.90
CA LEU A 183 -1.01 5.30 -31.30
C LEU A 183 -0.07 5.73 -32.42
N VAL A 184 1.24 5.67 -32.17
CA VAL A 184 2.30 6.07 -33.11
C VAL A 184 2.90 4.85 -33.80
N LYS A 185 2.99 3.71 -33.10
CA LYS A 185 3.60 2.48 -33.61
C LYS A 185 2.61 1.32 -33.53
N PRO A 186 2.52 0.44 -34.55
CA PRO A 186 1.66 -0.72 -34.48
C PRO A 186 2.07 -1.66 -33.34
N ILE A 187 1.09 -2.13 -32.59
CA ILE A 187 1.29 -3.08 -31.49
C ILE A 187 1.54 -4.47 -32.10
N PRO A 188 2.57 -5.22 -31.66
CA PRO A 188 2.80 -6.56 -32.15
C PRO A 188 1.63 -7.48 -31.81
N HIS A 189 1.13 -8.21 -32.81
CA HIS A 189 0.10 -9.23 -32.62
C HIS A 189 0.75 -10.59 -32.31
N GLY A 190 0.21 -11.30 -31.32
CA GLY A 190 0.68 -12.63 -30.90
C GLY A 190 -0.47 -13.47 -30.35
N ASP A 191 -0.17 -14.65 -29.83
CA ASP A 191 -1.14 -15.43 -29.06
C ASP A 191 -1.46 -14.73 -27.72
N LEU A 192 -2.50 -15.21 -27.02
CA LEU A 192 -2.95 -14.60 -25.77
C LEU A 192 -1.82 -14.54 -24.73
N LEU A 193 -0.98 -15.58 -24.67
CA LEU A 193 0.13 -15.66 -23.73
C LEU A 193 1.24 -14.66 -24.07
N ALA A 194 1.59 -14.48 -25.34
CA ALA A 194 2.55 -13.49 -25.79
C ALA A 194 2.06 -12.07 -25.54
N GLN A 195 0.77 -11.79 -25.78
CA GLN A 195 0.17 -10.49 -25.49
C GLN A 195 0.19 -10.18 -23.98
N GLU A 196 -0.13 -11.17 -23.15
CA GLU A 196 -0.11 -11.03 -21.69
C GLU A 196 1.31 -10.79 -21.16
N ASN A 197 2.29 -11.57 -21.64
CA ASN A 197 3.70 -11.41 -21.26
C ASN A 197 4.26 -10.05 -21.75
N PHE A 198 3.85 -9.60 -22.93
CA PHE A 198 4.21 -8.30 -23.46
C PHE A 198 3.72 -7.17 -22.54
N LEU A 199 2.45 -7.20 -22.12
CA LEU A 199 1.91 -6.22 -21.19
C LEU A 199 2.57 -6.31 -19.80
N LYS A 200 2.80 -7.52 -19.27
CA LYS A 200 3.48 -7.72 -17.98
C LYS A 200 4.86 -7.06 -17.94
N LYS A 201 5.65 -7.22 -19.02
CA LYS A 201 6.97 -6.59 -19.12
C LYS A 201 6.88 -5.06 -18.97
N HIS A 202 5.93 -4.42 -19.66
CA HIS A 202 5.77 -2.96 -19.62
C HIS A 202 5.22 -2.47 -18.28
N VAL A 203 4.35 -3.26 -17.63
CA VAL A 203 3.88 -2.97 -16.27
C VAL A 203 5.04 -2.98 -15.27
N ILE A 204 5.97 -3.94 -15.38
CA ILE A 204 7.15 -3.98 -14.52
C ILE A 204 8.00 -2.72 -14.75
N GLN A 205 8.28 -2.38 -16.01
CA GLN A 205 9.03 -1.17 -16.37
C GLN A 205 8.36 0.12 -15.85
N TYR A 206 7.03 0.19 -15.88
CA TYR A 206 6.28 1.31 -15.32
C TYR A 206 6.55 1.49 -13.83
N PHE A 207 6.44 0.42 -13.02
CA PHE A 207 6.74 0.51 -11.60
C PHE A 207 8.21 0.82 -11.31
N GLU A 208 9.14 0.26 -12.08
CA GLU A 208 10.56 0.61 -11.97
C GLU A 208 10.80 2.10 -12.22
N SER A 209 10.11 2.70 -13.19
CA SER A 209 10.25 4.14 -13.49
C SER A 209 9.69 5.08 -12.42
N ILE A 210 8.82 4.59 -11.53
CA ILE A 210 8.20 5.38 -10.46
C ILE A 210 8.92 5.21 -9.12
N LEU A 211 9.61 4.09 -8.91
CA LEU A 211 10.28 3.75 -7.66
C LEU A 211 11.72 4.30 -7.53
N VAL A 212 12.24 4.96 -8.57
CA VAL A 212 13.57 5.60 -8.61
C VAL A 212 13.43 7.09 -8.39
#